data_AF-A0A0N8JX39-F1
#
_entry.id   AF-A0A0N8JX39-F1
#
_cell.length_a   1.000
_cell.length_b   1.000
_cell.length_c   1.000
_cell.angle_alpha   90.00
_cell.angle_beta   90.00
_cell.angle_gamma   90.00
#
_symmetry.space_group_name_H-M   'P 1'
#
loop_
_entity.id
_entity.type
_entity.pdbx_description
1 polymer ?
#
loop_
_entity_poly.entity_id
_entity_poly.type
_entity_poly.pdbx_seq_one_letter_code
_entity_poly.pdbx_strand_id
1 'polypeptide(L)'
;MPGYVSEYRFVPDQKEELEEAIEQIHKTIMGQVPAEAEANYLRIAKSLEMYGVDLHPVFGENRSEYFLGLTPVGVVVYKNKTQVGKYFWPRITKVHFKEAQFELRVMGKDCNETSFFFEAPNKMACKHLWKCCVEHHTFFR
;
A
#
# COMPACT_ATOMS: atom_id res chain seq x y z
N MET A 1 -30.87 2.67 -18.80
CA MET A 1 -32.04 2.65 -17.89
C MET A 1 -31.62 3.45 -16.67
N PRO A 2 -32.45 4.36 -16.11
CA PRO A 2 -32.10 5.05 -14.86
C PRO A 2 -31.88 4.03 -13.73
N GLY A 3 -30.87 4.25 -12.88
CA GLY A 3 -30.61 3.40 -11.70
C GLY A 3 -29.79 2.12 -11.93
N TYR A 4 -29.27 1.87 -13.14
CA TYR A 4 -28.41 0.70 -13.41
C TYR A 4 -27.09 0.72 -12.62
N VAL A 5 -26.63 1.91 -12.20
CA VAL A 5 -25.40 2.08 -11.43
C VAL A 5 -25.51 1.37 -10.07
N SER A 6 -26.70 1.30 -9.49
CA SER A 6 -26.96 0.65 -8.19
C SER A 6 -26.78 -0.87 -8.22
N GLU A 7 -26.74 -1.49 -9.41
CA GLU A 7 -26.41 -2.92 -9.58
C GLU A 7 -24.93 -3.22 -9.30
N TYR A 8 -24.08 -2.18 -9.30
CA TYR A 8 -22.64 -2.29 -9.08
C TYR A 8 -22.26 -1.68 -7.72
N ARG A 9 -21.28 -2.30 -7.05
CA ARG A 9 -20.70 -1.78 -5.81
C ARG A 9 -19.32 -1.18 -6.06
N PHE A 10 -19.23 0.15 -5.96
CA PHE A 10 -18.00 0.91 -6.14
C PHE A 10 -17.28 1.21 -4.82
N VAL A 11 -18.03 1.51 -3.76
CA VAL A 11 -17.50 1.79 -2.42
C VAL A 11 -18.35 1.06 -1.36
N PRO A 12 -17.87 0.84 -0.11
CA PRO A 12 -18.66 0.18 0.94
C PRO A 12 -19.87 0.98 1.45
N ASP A 13 -19.79 2.31 1.48
CA ASP A 13 -20.89 3.23 1.84
C ASP A 13 -21.30 4.06 0.61
N GLN A 14 -22.04 3.45 -0.31
CA GLN A 14 -22.46 4.03 -1.59
C GLN A 14 -23.77 4.75 -1.38
N LYS A 15 -23.79 6.02 -1.78
CA LYS A 15 -24.91 6.94 -1.60
C LYS A 15 -25.47 7.33 -2.96
N GLU A 16 -26.73 7.70 -3.00
CA GLU A 16 -27.45 8.11 -4.22
C GLU A 16 -26.72 9.23 -4.97
N GLU A 17 -26.20 10.23 -4.25
CA GLU A 17 -25.40 11.33 -4.82
C GLU A 17 -24.17 10.84 -5.61
N LEU A 18 -23.50 9.77 -5.12
CA LEU A 18 -22.37 9.17 -5.82
C LEU A 18 -22.83 8.39 -7.05
N GLU A 19 -23.94 7.67 -6.95
CA GLU A 19 -24.51 6.91 -8.07
C GLU A 19 -24.94 7.85 -9.21
N GLU A 20 -25.59 8.96 -8.89
CA GLU A 20 -25.93 10.01 -9.85
C GLU A 20 -24.68 10.58 -10.53
N ALA A 21 -23.65 10.92 -9.75
CA ALA A 21 -22.38 11.42 -10.30
C ALA A 21 -21.69 10.41 -11.23
N ILE A 22 -21.69 9.12 -10.86
CA ILE A 22 -21.16 8.04 -11.69
C ILE A 22 -21.97 7.92 -12.99
N GLU A 23 -23.30 7.96 -12.92
CA GLU A 23 -24.16 7.89 -14.10
C GLU A 23 -23.88 9.07 -15.06
N GLN A 24 -23.74 10.29 -14.53
CA GLN A 24 -23.41 11.46 -15.36
C GLN A 24 -22.03 11.33 -16.02
N ILE A 25 -21.02 10.85 -15.29
CA ILE A 25 -19.68 10.63 -15.87
C ILE A 25 -19.73 9.53 -16.94
N HIS A 26 -20.39 8.40 -16.67
CA HIS A 26 -20.50 7.30 -17.61
C HIS A 26 -21.15 7.74 -18.94
N LYS A 27 -22.17 8.61 -18.88
CA LYS A 27 -22.79 9.19 -20.09
C LYS A 27 -21.81 9.96 -20.98
N THR A 28 -20.76 10.56 -20.41
CA THR A 28 -19.75 11.31 -21.19
C THR A 28 -18.73 10.43 -21.91
N ILE A 29 -18.64 9.15 -21.54
CA ILE A 29 -17.67 8.17 -22.09
C ILE A 29 -18.35 7.03 -22.86
N MET A 30 -19.62 7.21 -23.24
CA MET A 30 -20.38 6.25 -24.04
C MET A 30 -19.68 5.98 -25.38
N GLY A 31 -19.55 4.70 -25.75
CA GLY A 31 -18.88 4.26 -26.98
C GLY A 31 -17.41 3.87 -26.80
N GLN A 32 -16.85 4.09 -25.61
CA GLN A 32 -15.53 3.56 -25.27
C GLN A 32 -15.54 2.01 -25.28
N VAL A 33 -14.53 1.41 -25.88
CA VAL A 33 -14.37 -0.06 -25.91
C VAL A 33 -13.88 -0.57 -24.54
N PRO A 34 -14.26 -1.79 -24.12
CA PRO A 34 -13.91 -2.31 -22.78
C PRO A 34 -12.42 -2.23 -22.44
N ALA A 35 -11.54 -2.58 -23.39
CA ALA A 35 -10.09 -2.53 -23.18
C ALA A 35 -9.57 -1.11 -22.89
N GLU A 36 -10.20 -0.08 -23.48
CA GLU A 36 -9.81 1.31 -23.25
C GLU A 36 -10.35 1.82 -21.91
N ALA A 37 -11.56 1.40 -21.52
CA ALA A 37 -12.11 1.67 -20.19
C ALA A 37 -11.22 1.05 -19.08
N GLU A 38 -10.80 -0.21 -19.25
CA GLU A 38 -9.88 -0.89 -18.34
C GLU A 38 -8.51 -0.19 -18.27
N ALA A 39 -7.93 0.20 -19.41
CA ALA A 39 -6.66 0.92 -19.44
C ALA A 39 -6.76 2.27 -18.72
N ASN A 40 -7.87 2.99 -18.90
CA ASN A 40 -8.12 4.26 -18.20
C ASN A 40 -8.30 4.06 -16.70
N TYR A 41 -9.03 3.02 -16.28
CA TYR A 41 -9.17 2.65 -14.88
C TYR A 41 -7.80 2.39 -14.25
N LEU A 42 -6.98 1.52 -14.85
CA LEU A 42 -5.65 1.18 -14.33
C LEU A 42 -4.71 2.39 -14.29
N ARG A 43 -4.81 3.30 -15.27
CA ARG A 43 -4.02 4.55 -15.29
C ARG A 43 -4.32 5.43 -14.09
N ILE A 44 -5.58 5.51 -13.66
CA ILE A 44 -5.99 6.28 -12.47
C ILE A 44 -5.64 5.48 -11.21
N ALA A 45 -6.01 4.21 -11.14
CA ALA A 45 -5.78 3.35 -9.97
C ALA A 45 -4.30 3.33 -9.57
N LYS A 46 -3.37 3.17 -10.52
CA LYS A 46 -1.93 3.15 -10.23
C LYS A 46 -1.36 4.46 -9.66
N SER A 47 -2.10 5.57 -9.78
CA SER A 47 -1.68 6.86 -9.25
C SER A 47 -2.10 7.06 -7.79
N LEU A 48 -3.00 6.21 -7.27
CA LEU A 48 -3.41 6.25 -5.88
C LEU A 48 -2.25 5.80 -4.97
N GLU A 49 -2.02 6.53 -3.89
CA GLU A 49 -0.92 6.27 -2.95
C GLU A 49 -0.95 4.86 -2.36
N MET A 50 -2.15 4.33 -2.13
CA MET A 50 -2.38 3.00 -1.54
C MET A 50 -2.48 1.87 -2.58
N TYR A 51 -2.26 2.16 -3.87
CA TYR A 51 -2.35 1.16 -4.92
C TYR A 51 -1.27 0.08 -4.76
N GLY A 52 -1.71 -1.17 -4.59
CA GLY A 52 -0.80 -2.32 -4.47
C GLY A 52 0.06 -2.31 -3.21
N VAL A 53 -0.31 -1.54 -2.18
CA VAL A 53 0.41 -1.50 -0.91
C VAL A 53 -0.03 -2.67 -0.03
N ASP A 54 0.90 -3.58 0.29
CA ASP A 54 0.69 -4.65 1.27
C ASP A 54 0.97 -4.12 2.68
N LEU A 55 -0.09 -3.88 3.46
CA LEU A 55 -0.04 -3.22 4.77
C LEU A 55 0.07 -4.22 5.93
N HIS A 56 1.09 -4.05 6.76
CA HIS A 56 1.33 -4.83 7.96
C HIS A 56 1.26 -3.95 9.21
N PRO A 57 0.36 -4.20 10.17
CA PRO A 57 0.32 -3.47 11.43
C PRO A 57 1.55 -3.80 12.28
N VAL A 58 2.19 -2.78 12.83
CA VAL A 58 3.35 -2.92 13.73
C VAL A 58 3.32 -1.85 14.82
N PHE A 59 4.11 -2.06 15.86
CA PHE A 59 4.32 -1.13 16.95
C PHE A 59 5.75 -0.60 16.90
N GLY A 60 5.90 0.72 17.07
CA GLY A 60 7.22 1.34 17.26
C GLY A 60 7.56 1.43 18.75
N GLU A 61 8.52 2.30 19.06
CA GLU A 61 8.85 2.64 20.45
C GLU A 61 7.61 3.15 21.22
N ASN A 62 7.54 2.81 22.50
CA ASN A 62 6.42 3.16 23.40
C ASN A 62 5.04 2.63 22.95
N ARG A 63 4.99 1.53 22.18
CA ARG A 63 3.75 0.92 21.66
C ARG A 63 2.91 1.85 20.76
N SER A 64 3.55 2.82 20.10
CA SER A 64 2.88 3.62 19.07
C SER A 64 2.52 2.74 17.88
N GLU A 65 1.27 2.78 17.43
CA GLU A 65 0.81 2.03 16.26
C GLU A 65 1.31 2.65 14.95
N TYR A 66 1.82 1.79 14.07
CA TYR A 66 2.25 2.11 12.72
C TYR A 66 1.78 1.03 11.74
N PHE A 67 1.84 1.33 10.46
CA PHE A 67 1.72 0.33 9.40
C PHE A 67 2.94 0.37 8.50
N LEU A 68 3.49 -0.79 8.18
CA LEU A 68 4.50 -0.94 7.14
C LEU A 68 3.80 -1.34 5.85
N GLY A 69 3.91 -0.50 4.82
CA GLY A 69 3.43 -0.77 3.48
C GLY A 69 4.57 -1.25 2.59
N LEU A 70 4.49 -2.47 2.06
CA LEU A 70 5.40 -2.94 1.03
C LEU A 70 4.90 -2.47 -0.33
N THR A 71 5.79 -1.87 -1.12
CA THR A 71 5.46 -1.34 -2.45
C THR A 71 6.51 -1.80 -3.47
N PRO A 72 6.22 -1.72 -4.78
CA PRO A 72 7.22 -1.97 -5.81
C PRO A 72 8.50 -1.15 -5.68
N VAL A 73 8.43 0.02 -5.04
CA VAL A 73 9.53 0.98 -4.94
C VAL A 73 10.34 0.82 -3.64
N GLY A 74 9.73 0.27 -2.59
CA GLY A 74 10.32 0.21 -1.26
C GLY A 74 9.32 -0.06 -0.14
N VAL A 75 9.77 0.15 1.09
CA VAL A 75 8.95 0.07 2.30
C VAL A 75 8.50 1.48 2.69
N VAL A 76 7.21 1.64 2.95
CA VAL A 76 6.58 2.88 3.40
C VAL A 76 6.11 2.71 4.83
N VAL A 77 6.23 3.75 5.65
CA VAL A 77 5.77 3.74 7.05
C VAL A 77 4.62 4.72 7.19
N TYR A 78 3.49 4.25 7.70
CA TYR A 78 2.31 5.06 7.98
C TYR A 78 2.06 5.18 9.48
N LYS A 79 1.64 6.36 9.92
CA LYS A 79 1.11 6.64 11.26
C LYS A 79 -0.19 7.40 11.11
N ASN A 80 -1.28 6.95 11.73
CA ASN A 80 -2.59 7.60 11.65
C ASN A 80 -3.05 7.87 10.19
N LYS A 81 -2.84 6.90 9.29
CA LYS A 81 -3.13 7.01 7.83
C LYS A 81 -2.29 8.04 7.06
N THR A 82 -1.28 8.64 7.70
CA THR A 82 -0.35 9.57 7.05
C THR A 82 1.00 8.88 6.84
N GLN A 83 1.57 9.02 5.65
CA GLN A 83 2.93 8.55 5.37
C GLN A 83 3.95 9.37 6.19
N VAL A 84 4.71 8.70 7.05
CA VAL A 84 5.77 9.31 7.89
C VAL A 84 7.18 8.93 7.48
N GLY A 85 7.34 7.89 6.65
CA GLY A 85 8.66 7.45 6.18
C GLY A 85 8.57 6.63 4.89
N LYS A 86 9.65 6.65 4.11
CA LYS A 86 9.78 5.86 2.88
C LYS A 86 11.24 5.44 2.66
N TYR A 87 11.45 4.15 2.50
CA TYR A 87 12.77 3.52 2.33
C TYR A 87 12.81 2.76 1.01
N PHE A 88 13.64 3.20 0.08
CA PHE A 88 13.76 2.61 -1.25
C PHE A 88 14.56 1.30 -1.22
N TRP A 89 14.18 0.33 -2.05
CA TRP A 89 14.86 -0.97 -2.15
C TRP A 89 16.38 -0.90 -2.32
N PRO A 90 16.96 0.01 -3.14
CA PRO A 90 18.42 0.11 -3.29
C PRO A 90 19.16 0.57 -2.01
N ARG A 91 18.44 1.18 -1.06
CA ARG A 91 19.02 1.64 0.22
C ARG A 91 18.77 0.66 1.36
N ILE A 92 17.88 -0.30 1.20
CA ILE A 92 17.62 -1.33 2.21
C ILE A 92 18.72 -2.38 2.08
N THR A 93 19.59 -2.43 3.08
CA THR A 93 20.78 -3.30 3.09
C THR A 93 20.48 -4.64 3.71
N LYS A 94 19.60 -4.67 4.71
CA LYS A 94 19.24 -5.89 5.44
C LYS A 94 17.83 -5.82 5.98
N VAL A 95 17.12 -6.96 5.91
CA VAL A 95 15.83 -7.17 6.56
C VAL A 95 15.95 -8.42 7.42
N HIS A 96 15.63 -8.31 8.70
CA HIS A 96 15.76 -9.40 9.65
C HIS A 96 14.56 -9.41 10.61
N PHE A 97 14.32 -10.56 11.25
CA PHE A 97 13.34 -10.64 12.32
C PHE A 97 13.80 -11.60 13.43
N LYS A 98 13.39 -11.32 14.66
CA LYS A 98 13.61 -12.17 15.83
C LYS A 98 12.38 -12.12 16.72
N GLU A 99 11.76 -13.28 16.95
CA GLU A 99 10.46 -13.36 17.62
C GLU A 99 9.42 -12.46 16.94
N ALA A 100 8.84 -11.49 17.67
CA ALA A 100 7.92 -10.51 17.11
C ALA A 100 8.62 -9.23 16.59
N GLN A 101 9.93 -9.08 16.79
CA GLN A 101 10.66 -7.89 16.39
C GLN A 101 11.16 -7.99 14.94
N PHE A 102 10.84 -6.99 14.14
CA PHE A 102 11.27 -6.78 12.77
C PHE A 102 12.34 -5.67 12.72
N GLU A 103 13.47 -5.94 12.09
CA GLU A 103 14.58 -5.00 11.87
C GLU A 103 14.67 -4.67 10.39
N LEU A 104 14.53 -3.38 10.06
CA LEU A 104 14.78 -2.83 8.74
C LEU A 104 16.05 -1.99 8.78
N ARG A 105 17.07 -2.40 8.04
CA ARG A 105 18.34 -1.70 7.98
C ARG A 105 18.49 -0.95 6.66
N VAL A 106 18.82 0.34 6.77
CA VAL A 106 18.84 1.27 5.65
C VAL A 106 20.14 2.06 5.62
N MET A 107 20.75 2.12 4.45
CA MET A 107 21.88 2.99 4.16
C MET A 107 21.41 4.43 3.91
N GLY A 108 21.87 5.33 4.77
CA GLY A 108 21.67 6.78 4.68
C GLY A 108 22.44 7.41 3.51
N LYS A 109 22.17 8.69 3.24
CA LYS A 109 22.89 9.46 2.20
C LYS A 109 24.35 9.74 2.59
N ASP A 110 24.61 9.77 3.88
CA ASP A 110 25.90 9.95 4.54
C ASP A 110 26.71 8.64 4.63
N CYS A 111 26.28 7.59 3.93
CA CYS A 111 26.86 6.24 3.98
C CYS A 111 26.83 5.59 5.38
N ASN A 112 26.09 6.16 6.32
CA ASN A 112 25.85 5.56 7.62
C ASN A 112 24.65 4.62 7.54
N GLU A 113 24.73 3.52 8.28
CA GLU A 113 23.71 2.49 8.29
C GLU A 113 22.83 2.65 9.53
N THR A 114 21.52 2.84 9.33
CA THR A 114 20.54 3.02 10.40
C THR A 114 19.64 1.79 10.47
N SER A 115 19.43 1.28 11.69
CA SER A 115 18.52 0.15 11.95
C SER A 115 17.23 0.66 12.58
N PHE A 116 16.10 0.34 11.96
CA PHE A 116 14.76 0.64 12.45
C PHE A 116 14.12 -0.62 12.99
N PHE A 117 13.61 -0.56 14.22
CA PHE A 117 12.98 -1.70 14.89
C PHE A 117 11.48 -1.48 15.03
N PHE A 118 10.73 -2.52 14.69
CA PHE A 118 9.27 -2.56 14.80
C PHE A 118 8.86 -3.86 15.46
N GLU A 119 7.80 -3.86 16.26
CA GLU A 119 7.24 -5.05 16.89
C GLU A 119 5.92 -5.41 16.19
N ALA A 120 5.84 -6.61 15.62
CA ALA A 120 4.60 -7.12 15.04
C ALA A 120 3.68 -7.65 16.15
N PRO A 121 2.36 -7.84 15.88
CA PRO A 121 1.42 -8.36 16.87
C PRO A 121 1.80 -9.73 17.46
N ASN A 122 2.52 -10.55 16.67
CA ASN A 122 3.05 -11.84 17.10
C ASN A 122 4.18 -12.31 16.15
N LYS A 123 4.87 -13.39 16.55
CA LYS A 123 5.95 -14.01 15.77
C LYS A 123 5.54 -14.44 14.36
N MET A 124 4.32 -14.95 14.19
CA MET A 124 3.84 -15.41 12.88
C MET A 124 3.65 -14.23 11.92
N ALA A 125 3.03 -13.15 12.39
CA ALA A 125 2.88 -11.91 11.65
C ALA A 125 4.25 -11.31 11.28
N CYS A 126 5.20 -11.30 12.21
CA CYS A 126 6.56 -10.80 11.96
C CYS A 126 7.28 -11.62 10.87
N LYS A 127 7.22 -12.95 10.95
CA LYS A 127 7.79 -13.85 9.94
C LYS A 127 7.13 -13.65 8.57
N HIS A 128 5.81 -13.44 8.54
CA HIS A 128 5.08 -13.18 7.30
C HIS A 128 5.51 -11.87 6.65
N LEU A 129 5.51 -10.77 7.42
CA LEU A 129 6.03 -9.46 6.98
C LEU A 129 7.46 -9.57 6.44
N TRP A 130 8.36 -10.25 7.15
CA TRP A 130 9.73 -10.47 6.69
C TRP A 130 9.77 -11.21 5.35
N LYS A 131 9.01 -12.29 5.21
CA LYS A 131 8.94 -13.07 3.97
C LYS A 131 8.44 -12.21 2.81
N CYS A 132 7.32 -11.50 2.99
CA CYS A 132 6.78 -10.61 1.96
C CYS A 132 7.79 -9.52 1.57
N CYS A 133 8.50 -8.94 2.55
CA CYS A 133 9.51 -7.91 2.30
C CYS A 133 10.70 -8.43 1.48
N VAL A 134 11.19 -9.64 1.79
CA VAL A 134 12.27 -10.29 1.02
C VAL A 134 11.81 -10.64 -0.40
N GLU A 135 10.59 -11.14 -0.57
CA GLU A 135 10.01 -11.45 -1.88
C GLU A 135 9.87 -10.20 -2.75
N HIS A 136 9.34 -9.10 -2.20
CA HIS A 136 9.23 -7.82 -2.90
C HIS A 136 10.61 -7.24 -3.25
N HIS A 137 11.56 -7.25 -2.31
CA HIS A 137 12.92 -6.77 -2.56
C HIS A 137 13.59 -7.56 -3.68
N THR A 138 13.38 -8.87 -3.74
CA THR A 138 13.96 -9.73 -4.78
C THR A 138 13.27 -9.56 -6.14
N PHE A 139 11.94 -9.35 -6.15
CA PHE A 139 11.18 -9.22 -7.39
C PHE A 139 11.39 -7.88 -8.10
N PHE A 140 11.52 -6.78 -7.34
CA PHE A 140 11.60 -5.41 -7.88
C PHE A 140 13.01 -4.84 -7.95
N ARG A 141 14.03 -5.62 -7.58
CA ARG A 141 15.44 -5.26 -7.69
C ARG A 141 16.10 -6.00 -8.84
#